data_AF-A0A7K0V762-F1
#
_entry.id   AF-A0A7K0V762-F1
#
_cell.length_a   1.000
_cell.length_b   1.000
_cell.length_c   1.000
_cell.angle_alpha   90.00
_cell.angle_beta   90.00
_cell.angle_gamma   90.00
#
_symmetry.space_group_name_H-M   'P 1'
#
loop_
_entity.id
_entity.type
_entity.pdbx_description
1 polymer ?
#
loop_
_entity_poly.entity_id
_entity_poly.type
_entity_poly.pdbx_seq_one_letter_code
_entity_poly.pdbx_strand_id
1 'polypeptide(L)'
;MSLLHILDLLSTFTFALVGARVAADKGLDYGGIAFIAAVASVSGGTLRNVFLGMQPIWIIDPWIITSIIAAVILTLVFRRVTHI
;
A
#
# COMPACT_ATOMS: atom_id res chain seq x y z
N MET A 1 8.84 -16.83 8.81
CA MET A 1 7.69 -15.99 8.41
C MET A 1 6.44 -16.57 9.05
N SER A 2 5.85 -15.86 10.02
CA SER A 2 4.60 -16.31 10.66
C SER A 2 3.42 -16.07 9.70
N LEU A 3 2.33 -16.81 9.89
CA LEU A 3 1.09 -16.62 9.11
C LEU A 3 0.60 -15.16 9.16
N LEU A 4 0.68 -14.54 10.35
CA LEU A 4 0.30 -13.14 10.55
C LEU A 4 1.12 -12.18 9.69
N HIS A 5 2.42 -12.41 9.59
CA HIS A 5 3.29 -11.57 8.77
C HIS A 5 2.94 -11.66 7.28
N ILE A 6 2.60 -12.86 6.78
CA ILE A 6 2.16 -13.06 5.39
C ILE A 6 0.84 -12.34 5.12
N LEU A 7 -0.12 -12.43 6.05
CA LEU A 7 -1.40 -11.74 5.95
C LEU A 7 -1.24 -10.21 5.99
N ASP A 8 -0.36 -9.69 6.85
CA ASP A 8 -0.05 -8.26 6.92
C ASP A 8 0.56 -7.76 5.61
N LEU A 9 1.46 -8.55 4.99
CA LEU A 9 2.05 -8.22 3.69
C LEU A 9 1.01 -8.24 2.55
N LEU A 10 0.17 -9.28 2.50
CA LEU A 10 -0.90 -9.40 1.51
C LEU A 10 -1.94 -8.29 1.62
N SER A 11 -2.36 -7.97 2.84
CA SER A 11 -3.34 -6.92 3.10
C SER A 11 -2.78 -5.56 2.70
N THR A 12 -1.55 -5.23 3.11
CA THR A 12 -0.85 -4.01 2.70
C THR A 12 -0.77 -3.88 1.19
N PHE A 13 -0.32 -4.94 0.49
CA PHE A 13 -0.21 -4.95 -0.96
C PHE A 13 -1.56 -4.70 -1.65
N THR A 14 -2.62 -5.39 -1.21
CA THR A 14 -3.95 -5.28 -1.81
C THR A 14 -4.54 -3.87 -1.61
N PHE A 15 -4.40 -3.28 -0.41
CA PHE A 15 -4.85 -1.92 -0.15
C PHE A 15 -4.03 -0.86 -0.89
N ALA A 16 -2.71 -1.04 -0.98
CA ALA A 16 -1.85 -0.15 -1.76
C ALA A 16 -2.22 -0.19 -3.24
N LEU A 17 -2.53 -1.36 -3.79
CA LEU A 17 -2.98 -1.53 -5.18
C LEU A 17 -4.28 -0.79 -5.45
N VAL A 18 -5.28 -0.92 -4.57
CA VAL A 18 -6.56 -0.21 -4.68
C VAL A 18 -6.35 1.31 -4.55
N GLY A 19 -5.58 1.76 -3.56
CA GLY A 19 -5.27 3.18 -3.37
C GLY A 19 -4.53 3.79 -4.56
N ALA A 20 -3.53 3.09 -5.09
CA ALA A 20 -2.80 3.50 -6.27
C ALA A 20 -3.71 3.61 -7.50
N ARG A 21 -4.61 2.63 -7.71
CA ARG A 21 -5.58 2.63 -8.82
C ARG A 21 -6.55 3.80 -8.72
N VAL A 22 -7.16 4.01 -7.55
CA VAL A 22 -8.09 5.12 -7.33
C VAL A 22 -7.41 6.47 -7.55
N ALA A 23 -6.18 6.64 -7.07
CA ALA A 23 -5.41 7.87 -7.28
C ALA A 23 -5.03 8.07 -8.76
N ALA A 24 -4.66 6.98 -9.44
CA ALA A 24 -4.38 7.00 -10.86
C ALA A 24 -5.62 7.43 -11.66
N ASP A 25 -6.78 6.82 -11.40
CA ASP A 25 -8.03 7.12 -12.10
C ASP A 25 -8.48 8.57 -11.90
N LYS A 26 -8.15 9.17 -10.75
CA LYS A 26 -8.36 10.61 -10.48
C LYS A 26 -7.35 11.54 -11.15
N GLY A 27 -6.41 11.01 -11.94
CA GLY A 27 -5.44 11.80 -12.69
C GLY A 27 -4.33 12.41 -11.84
N LEU A 28 -4.06 11.86 -10.64
CA LEU A 28 -2.93 12.31 -9.83
C LEU A 28 -1.60 11.97 -10.50
N ASP A 29 -0.57 12.73 -10.16
CA ASP A 29 0.82 12.49 -10.57
C ASP A 29 1.41 11.25 -9.88
N TYR A 30 2.60 10.82 -10.31
CA TYR A 30 3.27 9.65 -9.71
C TYR A 30 3.48 9.80 -8.19
N GLY A 31 3.77 11.02 -7.73
CA GLY A 31 3.90 11.33 -6.31
C GLY A 31 2.58 11.16 -5.57
N GLY A 32 1.50 11.75 -6.09
CA GLY A 32 0.16 11.61 -5.54
C GLY A 32 -0.35 10.17 -5.51
N ILE A 33 -0.08 9.38 -6.56
CA ILE A 33 -0.41 7.95 -6.61
C ILE A 33 0.30 7.19 -5.50
N ALA A 34 1.61 7.40 -5.35
CA ALA A 34 2.40 6.75 -4.31
C ALA A 34 1.94 7.15 -2.90
N PHE A 35 1.62 8.44 -2.72
CA PHE A 35 1.13 8.96 -1.44
C PHE A 35 -0.20 8.34 -1.03
N ILE A 36 -1.20 8.34 -1.93
CA ILE A 36 -2.51 7.76 -1.62
C ILE A 36 -2.41 6.24 -1.40
N ALA A 37 -1.58 5.53 -2.18
CA ALA A 37 -1.33 4.11 -1.98
C ALA A 37 -0.70 3.81 -0.60
N ALA A 38 0.27 4.62 -0.18
CA ALA A 38 0.91 4.49 1.13
C ALA A 38 -0.07 4.78 2.26
N VAL A 39 -0.84 5.86 2.18
CA VAL A 39 -1.84 6.19 3.20
C VAL A 39 -2.89 5.07 3.30
N ALA A 40 -3.46 4.64 2.18
CA ALA A 40 -4.51 3.61 2.17
C ALA A 40 -4.06 2.28 2.78
N SER A 41 -2.82 1.85 2.52
CA SER A 41 -2.27 0.60 3.05
C SER A 41 -1.82 0.70 4.52
N VAL A 42 -1.22 1.82 4.92
CA VAL A 42 -0.68 2.02 6.27
C VAL A 42 -1.78 2.29 7.29
N SER A 43 -2.87 2.96 6.93
CA SER A 43 -3.95 3.34 7.85
C SER A 43 -4.54 2.14 8.60
N GLY A 44 -4.83 1.03 7.91
CA GLY A 44 -5.46 -0.14 8.54
C GLY A 44 -4.60 -0.79 9.61
N GLY A 45 -3.39 -1.23 9.23
CA GLY A 45 -2.46 -1.89 10.15
C GLY A 45 -1.98 -0.97 11.28
N THR A 46 -1.84 0.32 10.99
CA THR A 46 -1.47 1.32 12.02
C THR A 46 -2.58 1.53 13.02
N LEU A 47 -3.84 1.71 12.58
CA LEU A 47 -4.98 1.87 13.49
C LEU A 47 -5.14 0.64 14.39
N ARG A 48 -5.04 -0.57 13.84
CA ARG A 48 -5.04 -1.82 14.61
C ARG A 48 -3.97 -1.79 15.71
N ASN A 49 -2.73 -1.45 15.34
CA ASN A 49 -1.62 -1.45 16.29
C ASN A 49 -1.78 -0.36 17.36
N VAL A 50 -2.25 0.84 17.00
CA VAL A 50 -2.52 1.92 17.94
C VAL A 50 -3.58 1.52 18.98
N PHE A 51 -4.69 0.89 18.56
CA PHE A 51 -5.71 0.40 19.50
C PHE A 51 -5.20 -0.70 20.42
N LEU A 52 -4.19 -1.46 19.98
CA LEU A 52 -3.52 -2.49 20.77
C LEU A 52 -2.34 -1.95 21.59
N GLY A 53 -2.05 -0.64 21.54
CA GLY A 53 -0.89 -0.04 22.21
C GLY A 53 0.47 -0.49 21.64
N MET A 54 0.48 -1.05 20.44
CA MET A 54 1.68 -1.52 19.74
C MET A 54 2.22 -0.46 18.80
N GLN A 55 3.53 -0.54 18.52
CA GLN A 55 4.17 0.35 17.55
C GLN A 55 3.67 0.07 16.11
N PRO A 56 3.59 1.09 15.25
CA PRO A 56 3.21 0.91 13.86
C PRO A 56 4.18 -0.01 13.12
N ILE A 57 3.62 -1.01 12.47
CA ILE A 57 4.39 -2.11 11.89
C ILE A 57 5.26 -1.67 10.69
N TRP A 58 4.87 -0.62 9.98
CA TRP A 58 5.65 -0.03 8.87
C TRP A 58 6.93 0.69 9.32
N ILE A 59 7.07 1.00 10.62
CA ILE A 59 8.30 1.53 11.22
C ILE A 59 9.25 0.40 11.61
N ILE A 60 8.68 -0.73 12.01
CA ILE A 60 9.44 -1.90 12.49
C ILE A 60 9.93 -2.74 11.32
N ASP A 61 9.14 -2.85 10.26
CA ASP A 61 9.39 -3.75 9.15
C ASP A 61 9.44 -3.04 7.79
N PRO A 62 10.64 -2.90 7.19
CA PRO A 62 10.83 -2.28 5.87
C PRO A 62 10.14 -3.03 4.73
N TRP A 63 9.85 -4.32 4.87
CA TRP A 63 9.24 -5.13 3.81
C TRP A 63 7.84 -4.66 3.42
N ILE A 64 7.15 -3.98 4.33
CA ILE A 64 5.83 -3.39 4.09
C ILE A 64 5.93 -2.21 3.13
N ILE A 65 6.96 -1.37 3.28
CA ILE A 65 7.23 -0.27 2.36
C ILE A 65 7.55 -0.83 0.97
N THR A 66 8.35 -1.90 0.90
CA THR A 66 8.64 -2.60 -0.37
C THR A 66 7.37 -3.11 -1.05
N SER A 67 6.41 -3.63 -0.28
CA SER A 67 5.13 -4.12 -0.81
C SER A 67 4.26 -2.99 -1.38
N ILE A 68 4.26 -1.81 -0.73
CA ILE A 68 3.57 -0.61 -1.23
C ILE A 68 4.20 -0.15 -2.54
N ILE A 69 5.53 -0.06 -2.60
CA ILE A 69 6.25 0.33 -3.81
C ILE A 69 5.96 -0.64 -4.95
N ALA A 70 5.97 -1.95 -4.69
CA ALA A 70 5.63 -2.97 -5.67
C ALA A 70 4.21 -2.79 -6.23
N ALA A 71 3.22 -2.52 -5.36
CA ALA A 71 1.85 -2.26 -5.78
C ALA A 71 1.69 -0.99 -6.63
N VAL A 72 2.43 0.07 -6.27
CA VAL A 72 2.46 1.32 -7.05
C VAL A 72 3.08 1.08 -8.42
N ILE A 73 4.25 0.44 -8.48
CA ILE A 73 4.92 0.11 -9.76
C ILE A 73 3.99 -0.75 -10.63
N LEU A 74 3.38 -1.78 -10.06
CA LEU A 74 2.42 -2.63 -10.78
C LEU A 74 1.27 -1.81 -11.36
N THR A 75 0.71 -0.88 -10.57
CA THR A 75 -0.36 0.01 -11.03
C THR A 75 0.09 0.88 -12.19
N LEU A 76 1.27 1.48 -12.11
CA LEU A 76 1.82 2.36 -13.15
C LEU A 76 2.13 1.60 -14.45
N VAL A 77 2.67 0.38 -14.34
CA VAL A 77 2.94 -0.49 -15.49
C VAL A 77 1.64 -0.89 -16.18
N PHE A 78 0.61 -1.32 -15.43
CA PHE A 78 -0.67 -1.73 -16.03
C PHE A 78 -1.47 -0.55 -16.59
N ARG A 79 -1.35 0.65 -16.03
CA ARG A 79 -2.02 1.85 -16.57
C ARG A 79 -1.52 2.20 -17.98
N ARG A 80 -0.26 1.93 -18.31
CA ARG A 80 0.27 2.07 -19.69
C ARG A 80 -0.41 1.14 -20.69
N VAL A 81 -1.02 0.04 -20.25
CA VAL A 81 -1.65 -0.97 -21.11
C VAL A 81 -3.15 -0.73 -21.29
N THR A 82 -3.76 0.13 -20.46
CA THR A 82 -5.19 0.46 -20.58
C THR A 82 -5.31 1.86 -21.17
N HIS A 83 -4.98 1.99 -22.45
CA HIS A 83 -5.51 3.10 -23.25
C HIS A 83 -7.03 2.88 -23.34
N ILE A 84 -7.78 3.82 -22.76
CA ILE A 84 -9.22 3.96 -23.01
C ILE A 84 -9.44 4.16 -24.51
#